data_AF-A0A835YPA6-F1
#
_entry.id   AF-A0A835YPA6-F1
#
_cell.length_a   1.000
_cell.length_b   1.000
_cell.length_c   1.000
_cell.angle_alpha   90.00
_cell.angle_beta   90.00
_cell.angle_gamma   90.00
#
_symmetry.space_group_name_H-M   'P 1'
#
loop_
_entity.id
_entity.type
_entity.pdbx_description
1 polymer ?
#
loop_
_entity_poly.entity_id
_entity_poly.type
_entity_poly.pdbx_seq_one_letter_code
_entity_poly.pdbx_strand_id
1 'polypeptide(L)' 'QYRLKGVVAHVGTADSGHYYSFIRVANGSWLEFNDRVVTPFNEALIPKECFGGPD' A
#
# COMPACT_ATOMS: atom_id res chain seq x y z
N GLN A 1 15.07 -5.88 15.97
CA GLN A 1 13.66 -5.49 15.78
C GLN A 1 13.55 -4.73 14.46
N TYR A 2 12.62 -5.11 13.59
CA TYR A 2 12.38 -4.41 12.32
C TYR A 2 11.09 -3.62 12.41
N ARG A 3 10.99 -2.54 11.62
CA ARG A 3 9.76 -1.75 11.48
C ARG A 3 9.33 -1.80 10.02
N LEU A 4 8.03 -2.05 9.79
CA LEU A 4 7.45 -1.99 8.46
C LEU A 4 7.64 -0.58 7.87
N LYS A 5 8.20 -0.52 6.65
CA LYS A 5 8.47 0.73 5.94
C LYS A 5 7.58 0.94 4.73
N GLY A 6 6.97 -0.11 4.23
CA GLY A 6 5.97 -0.02 3.18
C GLY A 6 5.44 -1.37 2.76
N VAL A 7 4.40 -1.35 1.94
CA VAL A 7 3.75 -2.51 1.33
C VAL A 7 3.58 -2.20 -0.15
N VAL A 8 3.95 -3.13 -1.03
CA VAL A 8 3.59 -3.09 -2.45
C VAL A 8 2.34 -3.93 -2.61
N ALA A 9 1.28 -3.32 -3.13
CA ALA A 9 0.00 -3.97 -3.37
C ALA A 9 -0.19 -4.19 -4.88
N HIS A 10 -0.95 -5.24 -5.21
CA HIS A 10 -1.31 -5.59 -6.57
C HIS A 10 -2.81 -5.82 -6.63
N VAL A 11 -3.48 -5.20 -7.60
CA VAL A 11 -4.88 -5.46 -7.91
C VAL A 11 -4.99 -6.00 -9.34
N GLY A 12 -5.70 -7.12 -9.52
CA GLY A 12 -5.83 -7.80 -10.80
C GLY A 12 -5.53 -9.30 -10.69
N THR A 13 -5.27 -9.93 -11.83
CA THR A 13 -4.90 -11.33 -11.92
C THR A 13 -3.39 -11.52 -11.90
N ALA A 14 -2.91 -12.76 -11.80
CA ALA A 14 -1.47 -13.05 -11.84
C ALA A 14 -0.79 -12.57 -13.14
N ASP A 15 -1.53 -12.51 -14.25
CA ASP A 15 -1.00 -12.16 -15.58
C ASP A 15 -1.17 -10.67 -15.93
N SER A 16 -2.07 -9.95 -15.25
CA SER A 16 -2.36 -8.54 -15.54
C SER A 16 -2.98 -7.84 -14.34
N GLY A 17 -2.53 -6.62 -14.08
CA GLY A 17 -3.10 -5.80 -13.03
C GLY A 17 -2.37 -4.47 -12.88
N HIS A 18 -2.57 -3.86 -11.72
CA HIS A 18 -2.00 -2.57 -11.36
C HIS A 18 -1.24 -2.66 -10.04
N TYR A 19 -0.05 -2.08 -10.01
CA TYR A 19 0.80 -2.02 -8.83
C TYR A 19 0.80 -0.61 -8.24
N TYR A 20 0.69 -0.56 -6.93
CA TYR A 20 0.78 0.66 -6.14
C TYR A 20 1.40 0.33 -4.79
N SER A 21 1.74 1.36 -4.01
CA SER A 21 2.41 1.11 -2.73
C SER A 21 1.98 2.05 -1.62
N PHE A 22 1.99 1.54 -0.40
CA PHE A 22 1.82 2.32 0.81
C PHE A 22 3.18 2.42 1.49
N ILE A 23 3.71 3.63 1.67
CA ILE A 23 5.06 3.83 2.22
C ILE A 23 4.98 4.73 3.46
N ARG A 24 5.64 4.27 4.53
CA ARG A 24 5.89 5.08 5.72
C ARG A 24 7.12 5.95 5.49
N VAL A 25 6.92 7.23 5.23
CA VAL A 25 8.00 8.19 4.96
C VAL A 25 8.78 8.56 6.24
N ALA A 26 9.84 9.37 6.11
CA ALA A 26 10.79 9.65 7.20
C ALA A 26 10.14 10.29 8.44
N ASN A 27 9.13 11.14 8.25
CA ASN A 27 8.38 11.78 9.34
C ASN A 27 7.36 10.86 10.02
N GLY A 28 7.28 9.59 9.59
CA GLY A 28 6.40 8.58 10.17
C GLY A 28 4.99 8.54 9.59
N SER A 29 4.61 9.51 8.75
CA SER A 29 3.34 9.51 8.02
C SER A 29 3.30 8.41 6.96
N TRP A 30 2.10 7.94 6.65
CA TRP A 30 1.87 6.99 5.57
C TRP A 30 1.26 7.69 4.36
N LEU A 31 1.77 7.33 3.19
CA LEU A 31 1.30 7.83 1.91
C LEU A 31 1.04 6.64 0.97
N GLU A 32 0.00 6.74 0.17
CA GLU A 32 -0.24 5.90 -0.99
C GLU A 32 0.46 6.53 -2.20
N PHE A 33 1.24 5.73 -2.91
CA PHE A 33 1.90 6.06 -4.15
C PHE A 33 1.25 5.25 -5.26
N ASN A 34 0.45 5.95 -6.08
CA ASN A 34 -0.33 5.36 -7.15
C ASN A 34 -0.04 6.13 -8.45
N ASP A 35 0.94 5.63 -9.20
CA ASP A 35 1.54 6.28 -10.37
C ASP A 35 2.00 7.72 -10.11
N ARG A 36 1.30 8.70 -10.68
CA ARG A 36 1.61 10.14 -10.57
C ARG A 36 0.92 10.77 -9.37
N VAL A 37 0.06 10.04 -8.68
CA VAL A 37 -0.78 10.54 -7.59
C VAL A 37 -0.22 10.02 -6.27
N VAL A 38 0.01 10.94 -5.35
CA VAL A 38 0.44 10.65 -3.98
C VAL A 38 -0.58 11.22 -3.02
N THR A 39 -1.16 10.37 -2.16
CA THR A 39 -2.22 10.76 -1.22
C THR A 39 -1.88 10.31 0.20
N PRO A 40 -2.40 11.00 1.23
CA PRO A 40 -2.31 10.52 2.60
C PRO A 40 -3.00 9.16 2.77
N PHE A 41 -2.36 8.25 3.51
CA PHE A 41 -2.90 6.93 3.80
C PHE A 41 -2.99 6.70 5.31
N ASN A 42 -4.08 6.09 5.76
CA ASN A 42 -4.26 5.71 7.16
C ASN A 42 -3.76 4.28 7.36
N GLU A 43 -2.70 4.08 8.16
CA GLU A 43 -2.11 2.77 8.41
C GLU A 43 -3.07 1.73 9.01
N ALA A 44 -4.14 2.18 9.67
CA ALA A 44 -5.21 1.30 10.16
C ALA A 44 -5.96 0.57 9.03
N LEU A 45 -5.82 1.02 7.78
CA LEU A 45 -6.42 0.40 6.61
C LEU A 45 -5.54 -0.68 5.98
N ILE A 46 -4.27 -0.85 6.39
CA ILE A 46 -3.38 -1.91 5.85
C ILE A 46 -4.03 -3.30 5.89
N PRO A 47 -4.69 -3.74 6.97
CA PRO A 47 -5.35 -5.05 6.98
C PRO A 47 -6.40 -5.18 5.87
N LYS A 48 -7.21 -4.13 5.68
CA LYS A 48 -8.25 -4.11 4.65
C LYS A 48 -7.67 -4.10 3.23
N GLU A 49 -6.63 -3.29 3.01
CA GLU A 49 -6.08 -3.06 1.65
C GLU A 49 -5.02 -4.08 1.25
N CYS A 50 -4.41 -4.82 2.20
CA CYS A 50 -3.21 -5.62 1.92
C CYS A 50 -3.25 -7.07 2.42
N PHE A 51 -4.21 -7.48 3.26
CA PHE A 51 -4.25 -8.87 3.75
C PHE A 51 -5.00 -9.81 2.81
N GLY A 52 -5.54 -9.27 1.71
CA GLY A 52 -6.45 -9.98 0.82
C GLY A 52 -7.86 -10.09 1.43
N GLY A 53 -8.79 -10.54 0.61
CA GLY A 53 -10.20 -10.69 0.95
C GLY A 53 -10.95 -11.32 -0.23
N PRO A 54 -12.20 -11.75 -0.02
CA PRO A 54 -13.02 -12.24 -1.12
C PRO A 54 -13.26 -11.09 -2.11
N ASP A 55 -13.20 -11.42 -3.40
CA ASP A 55 -13.54 -10.51 -4.51
C ASP A 55 -14.93 -9.87 -4.34
#